data_AF-A0A925GCT7-F1
#
_entry.id   AF-A0A925GCT7-F1
#
_cell.length_a   1.000
_cell.length_b   1.000
_cell.length_c   1.000
_cell.angle_alpha   90.00
_cell.angle_beta   90.00
_cell.angle_gamma   90.00
#
_symmetry.space_group_name_H-M   'P 1'
#
loop_
_entity.id
_entity.type
_entity.pdbx_description
1 polymer ?
#
loop_
_entity_poly.entity_id
_entity_poly.type
_entity_poly.pdbx_seq_one_letter_code
_entity_poly.pdbx_strand_id
1 'polypeptide(L)'
;MPSFSQGNNYVQNYHKFEGLALTPPMGWNSWNKFACNVDEKLIRETADAMVSSGMKAAGYMYINIDDCWHGDRDSLGFIHPDPKRFPSGMKVLADHIHSKGLKIGIYSDAGSQTCGGRPGSRGFEFQDAQTYASWGIDYLKYDWCNTEALKAEGAYKTITAALRKAGRPVVLSICEWGNDKPWEWGQSVGHLWRTTGDIYNCFDCIEDHGTWKSWG
;
A
#
# COMPACT_ATOMS: atom_id res chain seq x y z
N MET A 1 25.21 18.88 38.49
CA MET A 1 23.86 18.95 37.90
C MET A 1 23.35 17.51 37.74
N PRO A 2 22.16 17.15 38.22
CA PRO A 2 21.62 15.82 37.95
C PRO A 2 21.23 15.73 36.48
N SER A 3 21.72 14.70 35.77
CA SER A 3 21.34 14.45 34.38
C SER A 3 19.91 13.93 34.34
N PHE A 4 19.01 14.67 33.72
CA PHE A 4 17.69 14.16 33.37
C PHE A 4 17.84 13.17 32.21
N SER A 5 17.73 11.88 32.50
CA SER A 5 17.51 10.85 31.48
C SER A 5 16.07 10.96 31.01
N GLN A 6 15.83 11.42 29.78
CA GLN A 6 14.54 11.26 29.11
C GLN A 6 14.39 9.79 28.71
N GLY A 7 14.03 8.95 29.69
CA GLY A 7 13.85 7.51 29.49
C GLY A 7 12.58 7.24 28.68
N ASN A 8 12.67 7.22 27.36
CA ASN A 8 11.64 6.60 26.53
C ASN A 8 11.95 5.11 26.41
N ASN A 9 11.27 4.28 27.22
CA ASN A 9 11.44 2.82 27.23
C ASN A 9 10.70 2.12 26.08
N TYR A 10 10.14 2.88 25.13
CA TYR A 10 9.41 2.31 24.01
C TYR A 10 10.35 1.89 22.89
N VAL A 11 10.49 0.57 22.70
CA VAL A 11 11.21 -0.01 21.56
C VAL A 11 10.24 -0.18 20.40
N GLN A 12 10.47 0.55 19.32
CA GLN A 12 9.73 0.38 18.07
C GLN A 12 10.07 -0.96 17.43
N ASN A 13 9.06 -1.65 16.90
CA ASN A 13 9.25 -2.89 16.18
C ASN A 13 9.29 -2.62 14.67
N TYR A 14 10.48 -2.66 14.09
CA TYR A 14 10.71 -2.44 12.67
C TYR A 14 10.64 -3.72 11.82
N HIS A 15 10.21 -4.84 12.41
CA HIS A 15 10.05 -6.10 11.70
C HIS A 15 8.61 -6.25 11.22
N LYS A 16 8.46 -6.78 10.00
CA LYS A 16 7.17 -7.11 9.41
C LYS A 16 6.37 -8.10 10.25
N PHE A 17 5.08 -8.23 9.95
CA PHE A 17 4.29 -9.34 10.51
C PHE A 17 4.77 -10.68 9.94
N GLU A 18 5.05 -11.62 10.83
CA GLU A 18 5.35 -13.02 10.46
C GLU A 18 4.08 -13.76 10.00
N GLY A 19 4.27 -14.86 9.25
CA GLY A 19 3.18 -15.74 8.84
C GLY A 19 2.27 -15.21 7.71
N LEU A 20 2.61 -14.07 7.10
CA LEU A 20 1.93 -13.54 5.92
C LEU A 20 2.79 -13.74 4.68
N ALA A 21 2.13 -13.89 3.51
CA ALA A 21 2.80 -13.99 2.20
C ALA A 21 3.96 -15.02 2.17
N LEU A 22 3.73 -16.21 2.75
CA LEU A 22 4.70 -17.33 2.74
C LEU A 22 5.04 -17.83 1.33
N THR A 23 4.13 -17.58 0.38
CA THR A 23 4.33 -17.69 -1.06
C THR A 23 4.05 -16.32 -1.70
N PRO A 24 4.52 -16.07 -2.94
CA PRO A 24 4.19 -14.83 -3.65
C PRO A 24 2.68 -14.55 -3.61
N PRO A 25 2.25 -13.36 -3.15
CA PRO A 25 0.84 -12.98 -3.13
C PRO A 25 0.23 -13.02 -4.53
N MET A 26 -0.95 -13.62 -4.65
CA MET A 26 -1.70 -13.68 -5.91
C MET A 26 -2.97 -12.83 -5.78
N GLY A 27 -3.24 -12.01 -6.79
CA GLY A 27 -4.38 -11.11 -6.76
C GLY A 27 -4.51 -10.25 -8.02
N TRP A 28 -5.28 -9.19 -7.89
CA TRP A 28 -5.51 -8.18 -8.92
C TRP A 28 -5.23 -6.78 -8.35
N ASN A 29 -4.77 -5.88 -9.21
CA ASN A 29 -4.55 -4.48 -8.88
C ASN A 29 -5.20 -3.59 -9.96
N SER A 30 -5.79 -2.46 -9.57
CA SER A 30 -6.55 -1.58 -10.47
C SER A 30 -5.72 -0.81 -11.51
N TRP A 31 -4.42 -0.58 -11.26
CA TRP A 31 -3.64 0.45 -11.94
C TRP A 31 -3.54 0.29 -13.46
N ASN A 32 -3.01 -0.84 -13.94
CA ASN A 32 -2.66 -1.03 -15.36
C ASN A 32 -3.84 -0.88 -16.32
N LYS A 33 -5.09 -1.05 -15.83
CA LYS A 33 -6.29 -0.92 -16.66
C LYS A 33 -7.07 0.37 -16.38
N PHE A 34 -7.15 0.79 -15.12
CA PHE A 34 -8.08 1.83 -14.71
C PHE A 34 -7.40 3.14 -14.30
N ALA A 35 -6.10 3.12 -13.99
CA ALA A 35 -5.38 4.28 -13.47
C ALA A 35 -6.18 4.99 -12.37
N CYS A 36 -6.34 6.32 -12.46
CA CYS A 36 -7.16 7.09 -11.53
C CYS A 36 -8.68 6.92 -11.70
N ASN A 37 -9.19 6.10 -12.61
CA ASN A 37 -10.64 5.86 -12.79
C ASN A 37 -11.10 4.62 -12.00
N VAL A 38 -10.97 4.68 -10.67
CA VAL A 38 -11.34 3.58 -9.74
C VAL A 38 -12.42 4.01 -8.75
N ASP A 39 -13.51 3.26 -8.63
CA ASP A 39 -14.58 3.56 -7.68
C ASP A 39 -15.07 2.29 -6.98
N GLU A 40 -15.93 2.46 -5.98
CA GLU A 40 -16.47 1.35 -5.19
C GLU A 40 -17.22 0.33 -6.04
N LYS A 41 -17.97 0.79 -7.06
CA LYS A 41 -18.72 -0.11 -7.95
C LYS A 41 -17.75 -1.02 -8.71
N LEU A 42 -16.71 -0.45 -9.32
CA LEU A 42 -15.66 -1.19 -10.01
C LEU A 42 -15.01 -2.24 -9.10
N ILE A 43 -14.67 -1.87 -7.86
CA ILE A 43 -13.99 -2.79 -6.95
C ILE A 43 -14.92 -3.94 -6.52
N ARG A 44 -16.20 -3.66 -6.25
CA ARG A 44 -17.19 -4.70 -5.94
C ARG A 44 -17.37 -5.67 -7.11
N GLU A 45 -17.57 -5.13 -8.31
CA GLU A 45 -17.73 -5.92 -9.54
C GLU A 45 -16.48 -6.77 -9.84
N THR A 46 -15.29 -6.23 -9.57
CA THR A 46 -14.03 -6.98 -9.71
C THR A 46 -13.91 -8.11 -8.68
N ALA A 47 -14.31 -7.87 -7.43
CA ALA A 47 -14.33 -8.90 -6.40
C ALA A 47 -15.34 -10.01 -6.74
N ASP A 48 -16.51 -9.66 -7.28
CA ASP A 48 -17.48 -10.62 -7.81
C ASP A 48 -16.92 -11.44 -8.97
N ALA A 49 -16.30 -10.79 -9.94
CA ALA A 49 -15.67 -11.45 -11.09
C ALA A 49 -14.53 -12.39 -10.67
N MET A 50 -13.73 -12.00 -9.68
CA MET A 50 -12.64 -12.84 -9.14
C MET A 50 -13.18 -14.17 -8.59
N VAL A 51 -14.37 -14.16 -7.97
CA VAL A 51 -15.01 -15.38 -7.47
C VAL A 51 -15.65 -16.16 -8.61
N SER A 52 -16.49 -15.52 -9.43
CA SER A 52 -17.32 -16.20 -10.43
C SER A 52 -16.53 -16.78 -11.59
N SER A 53 -15.38 -16.19 -11.92
CA SER A 53 -14.47 -16.69 -12.97
C SER A 53 -13.65 -17.92 -12.55
N GLY A 54 -13.63 -18.27 -11.25
CA GLY A 54 -12.77 -19.32 -10.71
C GLY A 54 -11.35 -18.86 -10.35
N MET A 55 -11.00 -17.58 -10.60
CA MET A 55 -9.68 -17.04 -10.26
C MET A 55 -9.37 -17.12 -8.75
N LYS A 56 -10.36 -16.87 -7.89
CA LYS A 56 -10.22 -17.11 -6.46
C LYS A 56 -9.84 -18.57 -6.16
N ALA A 57 -10.52 -19.53 -6.80
CA ALA A 57 -10.23 -20.95 -6.62
C ALA A 57 -8.84 -21.35 -7.13
N ALA A 58 -8.33 -20.63 -8.13
CA ALA A 58 -6.95 -20.75 -8.60
C ALA A 58 -5.90 -20.08 -7.69
N GLY A 59 -6.32 -19.39 -6.63
CA GLY A 59 -5.43 -18.80 -5.62
C GLY A 59 -5.32 -17.27 -5.65
N TYR A 60 -6.04 -16.56 -6.53
CA TYR A 60 -6.03 -15.09 -6.56
C TYR A 60 -6.90 -14.54 -5.43
N MET A 61 -6.24 -14.12 -4.34
CA MET A 61 -6.91 -13.79 -3.07
C MET A 61 -7.03 -12.28 -2.82
N TYR A 62 -6.16 -11.45 -3.39
CA TYR A 62 -6.09 -10.03 -3.09
C TYR A 62 -6.80 -9.17 -4.16
N ILE A 63 -7.65 -8.24 -3.73
CA ILE A 63 -8.19 -7.15 -4.53
C ILE A 63 -7.51 -5.86 -4.05
N ASN A 64 -6.49 -5.41 -4.78
CA ASN A 64 -5.69 -4.26 -4.43
C ASN A 64 -6.19 -3.01 -5.17
N ILE A 65 -6.54 -1.98 -4.40
CA ILE A 65 -6.89 -0.66 -4.91
C ILE A 65 -5.60 0.15 -4.97
N ASP A 66 -5.21 0.58 -6.16
CA ASP A 66 -4.01 1.41 -6.36
C ASP A 66 -4.31 2.90 -6.11
N ASP A 67 -3.48 3.79 -6.63
CA ASP A 67 -3.57 5.23 -6.42
C ASP A 67 -4.95 5.84 -6.76
N CYS A 68 -5.14 7.08 -6.32
CA CYS A 68 -6.30 7.91 -6.58
C CYS A 68 -7.59 7.46 -5.89
N TRP A 69 -7.54 6.59 -4.88
CA TRP A 69 -8.74 6.17 -4.13
C TRP A 69 -9.26 7.24 -3.15
N HIS A 70 -8.39 8.12 -2.67
CA HIS A 70 -8.66 9.10 -1.61
C HIS A 70 -8.69 10.56 -2.07
N GLY A 71 -9.35 11.37 -1.25
CA GLY A 71 -9.34 12.83 -1.34
C GLY A 71 -8.34 13.47 -0.36
N ASP A 72 -8.64 14.70 0.02
CA ASP A 72 -7.85 15.45 1.00
C ASP A 72 -7.95 14.85 2.40
N ARG A 73 -6.96 15.17 3.24
CA ARG A 73 -7.01 14.88 4.68
C ARG A 73 -8.01 15.81 5.36
N ASP A 74 -8.65 15.35 6.43
CA ASP A 74 -9.47 16.23 7.26
C ASP A 74 -8.64 17.21 8.11
N SER A 75 -9.31 18.06 8.89
CA SER A 75 -8.66 19.04 9.76
C SER A 75 -7.82 18.44 10.89
N LEU A 76 -7.97 17.14 11.16
CA LEU A 76 -7.20 16.37 12.13
C LEU A 76 -6.10 15.53 11.44
N GLY A 77 -5.94 15.65 10.12
CA GLY A 77 -4.93 14.96 9.33
C GLY A 77 -5.32 13.54 8.91
N PHE A 78 -6.54 13.06 9.18
CA PHE A 78 -6.93 11.70 8.80
C PHE A 78 -7.19 11.62 7.30
N ILE A 79 -6.69 10.55 6.69
CA ILE A 79 -6.94 10.23 5.29
C ILE A 79 -8.35 9.66 5.12
N HIS A 80 -9.08 10.14 4.11
CA HIS A 80 -10.45 9.71 3.82
C HIS A 80 -10.57 9.25 2.37
N PRO A 81 -11.36 8.19 2.10
CA PRO A 81 -11.68 7.84 0.73
C PRO A 81 -12.44 8.99 0.05
N ASP A 82 -12.29 9.13 -1.27
CA ASP A 82 -13.08 10.11 -2.00
C ASP A 82 -14.58 9.76 -1.83
N PRO A 83 -15.41 10.64 -1.26
CA PRO A 83 -16.79 10.31 -0.89
C PRO A 83 -17.71 10.17 -2.10
N LYS A 84 -17.31 10.65 -3.29
CA LYS A 84 -18.07 10.43 -4.54
C LYS A 84 -17.75 9.06 -5.13
N ARG A 85 -16.49 8.64 -5.04
CA ARG A 85 -16.02 7.37 -5.61
C ARG A 85 -16.26 6.18 -4.69
N PHE A 86 -16.19 6.40 -3.39
CA PHE A 86 -16.37 5.38 -2.35
C PHE A 86 -17.41 5.85 -1.30
N PRO A 87 -18.68 6.03 -1.71
CA PRO A 87 -19.71 6.62 -0.87
C PRO A 87 -20.03 5.82 0.40
N SER A 88 -19.77 4.50 0.43
CA SER A 88 -19.95 3.70 1.65
C SER A 88 -18.71 3.68 2.57
N GLY A 89 -17.59 4.22 2.09
CA GLY A 89 -16.29 4.19 2.77
C GLY A 89 -15.57 2.84 2.68
N MET A 90 -14.27 2.86 3.01
CA MET A 90 -13.39 1.70 2.81
C MET A 90 -13.73 0.51 3.70
N LYS A 91 -14.23 0.74 4.92
CA LYS A 91 -14.60 -0.36 5.81
C LYS A 91 -15.72 -1.21 5.23
N VAL A 92 -16.78 -0.58 4.71
CA VAL A 92 -17.93 -1.32 4.14
C VAL A 92 -17.52 -2.07 2.87
N LEU A 93 -16.61 -1.49 2.07
CA LEU A 93 -16.03 -2.17 0.93
C LEU A 93 -15.16 -3.37 1.33
N ALA A 94 -14.32 -3.22 2.36
CA ALA A 94 -13.50 -4.29 2.91
C ALA A 94 -14.36 -5.44 3.44
N ASP A 95 -15.39 -5.14 4.25
CA ASP A 95 -16.32 -6.13 4.80
C ASP A 95 -16.98 -6.94 3.66
N HIS A 96 -17.35 -6.28 2.56
CA HIS A 96 -17.90 -6.95 1.38
C HIS A 96 -16.89 -7.89 0.71
N ILE A 97 -15.65 -7.46 0.50
CA ILE A 97 -14.58 -8.29 -0.10
C ILE A 97 -14.27 -9.48 0.83
N HIS A 98 -14.21 -9.26 2.14
CA HIS A 98 -14.02 -10.33 3.13
C HIS A 98 -15.19 -11.32 3.13
N SER A 99 -16.44 -10.87 2.95
CA SER A 99 -17.60 -11.77 2.85
C SER A 99 -17.51 -12.75 1.67
N LYS A 100 -16.73 -12.40 0.63
CA LYS A 100 -16.43 -13.27 -0.51
C LYS A 100 -15.25 -14.19 -0.25
N GLY A 101 -14.65 -14.15 0.94
CA GLY A 101 -13.42 -14.85 1.29
C GLY A 101 -12.20 -14.36 0.52
N LEU A 102 -12.21 -13.11 0.05
CA LEU A 102 -11.07 -12.41 -0.55
C LEU A 102 -10.43 -11.49 0.49
N LYS A 103 -9.29 -10.87 0.14
CA LYS A 103 -8.55 -9.88 0.93
C LYS A 103 -8.50 -8.56 0.18
N ILE A 104 -8.48 -7.45 0.90
CA ILE A 104 -8.42 -6.11 0.30
C ILE A 104 -7.05 -5.47 0.52
N GLY A 105 -6.50 -4.88 -0.53
CA GLY A 105 -5.31 -4.04 -0.45
C GLY A 105 -5.60 -2.58 -0.73
N ILE A 106 -4.78 -1.72 -0.14
CA ILE A 106 -4.77 -0.28 -0.37
C ILE A 106 -3.38 0.17 -0.81
N TYR A 107 -3.32 1.41 -1.29
CA TYR A 107 -2.11 2.06 -1.74
C TYR A 107 -1.86 3.35 -0.95
N SER A 108 -0.59 3.61 -0.67
CA SER A 108 -0.09 4.92 -0.25
C SER A 108 1.36 5.09 -0.71
N ASP A 109 1.99 6.18 -0.30
CA ASP A 109 3.34 6.59 -0.67
C ASP A 109 4.13 7.03 0.57
N ALA A 110 5.42 6.71 0.61
CA ALA A 110 6.35 7.16 1.64
C ALA A 110 6.62 8.68 1.61
N GLY A 111 6.39 9.33 0.48
CA GLY A 111 6.55 10.74 0.25
C GLY A 111 5.34 11.59 0.65
N SER A 112 5.44 12.89 0.36
CA SER A 112 4.42 13.88 0.71
C SER A 112 3.16 13.76 -0.14
N GLN A 113 3.30 13.30 -1.38
CA GLN A 113 2.23 13.01 -2.32
C GLN A 113 2.47 11.66 -2.98
N THR A 114 1.40 10.97 -3.30
CA THR A 114 1.44 9.79 -4.15
C THR A 114 1.85 10.14 -5.57
N CYS A 115 2.27 9.15 -6.36
CA CYS A 115 2.58 9.34 -7.78
C CYS A 115 1.39 9.93 -8.59
N GLY A 116 0.15 9.63 -8.20
CA GLY A 116 -1.09 10.20 -8.74
C GLY A 116 -1.47 11.57 -8.16
N GLY A 117 -0.59 12.21 -7.39
CA GLY A 117 -0.78 13.56 -6.85
C GLY A 117 -1.78 13.66 -5.70
N ARG A 118 -2.02 12.56 -4.97
CA ARG A 118 -2.88 12.53 -3.76
C ARG A 118 -2.03 12.66 -2.49
N PRO A 119 -2.61 12.97 -1.32
CA PRO A 119 -1.84 13.00 -0.07
C PRO A 119 -1.09 11.67 0.17
N GLY A 120 0.23 11.72 0.32
CA GLY A 120 1.06 10.59 0.75
C GLY A 120 1.08 10.45 2.26
N SER A 121 1.79 9.46 2.79
CA SER A 121 1.82 9.13 4.22
C SER A 121 2.99 9.75 4.98
N ARG A 122 3.89 10.52 4.33
CA ARG A 122 5.04 11.16 5.02
C ARG A 122 4.60 12.00 6.22
N GLY A 123 5.03 11.61 7.41
CA GLY A 123 4.68 12.27 8.68
C GLY A 123 3.32 11.90 9.26
N PHE A 124 2.55 11.04 8.58
CA PHE A 124 1.24 10.53 8.99
C PHE A 124 1.21 9.00 9.11
N GLU A 125 2.35 8.32 9.04
CA GLU A 125 2.47 6.87 8.88
C GLU A 125 1.69 6.10 9.97
N PHE A 126 1.81 6.53 11.23
CA PHE A 126 1.11 5.92 12.36
C PHE A 126 -0.41 6.14 12.32
N GLN A 127 -0.84 7.32 11.89
CA GLN A 127 -2.26 7.67 11.78
C GLN A 127 -2.92 6.95 10.60
N ASP A 128 -2.23 6.88 9.46
CA ASP A 128 -2.67 6.17 8.28
C ASP A 128 -2.73 4.66 8.52
N ALA A 129 -1.71 4.07 9.15
CA ALA A 129 -1.72 2.66 9.51
C ALA A 129 -2.88 2.29 10.44
N GLN A 130 -3.20 3.15 11.43
CA GLN A 130 -4.38 2.98 12.29
C GLN A 130 -5.68 3.06 11.49
N THR A 131 -5.76 4.00 10.55
CA THR A 131 -6.92 4.17 9.67
C THR A 131 -7.14 2.93 8.82
N TYR A 132 -6.08 2.43 8.15
CA TYR A 132 -6.13 1.20 7.35
C TYR A 132 -6.52 -0.02 8.18
N ALA A 133 -5.97 -0.15 9.40
CA ALA A 133 -6.35 -1.22 10.30
C ALA A 133 -7.84 -1.15 10.70
N SER A 134 -8.36 0.05 10.95
CA SER A 134 -9.78 0.26 11.31
C SER A 134 -10.75 -0.08 10.18
N TRP A 135 -10.30 0.06 8.93
CA TRP A 135 -11.06 -0.35 7.74
C TRP A 135 -10.92 -1.83 7.41
N GLY A 136 -9.99 -2.55 8.03
CA GLY A 136 -9.77 -3.97 7.75
C GLY A 136 -8.87 -4.24 6.54
N ILE A 137 -7.98 -3.32 6.17
CA ILE A 137 -7.04 -3.55 5.07
C ILE A 137 -6.09 -4.73 5.38
N ASP A 138 -5.80 -5.57 4.38
CA ASP A 138 -4.94 -6.75 4.50
C ASP A 138 -3.58 -6.60 3.81
N TYR A 139 -3.45 -5.63 2.91
CA TYR A 139 -2.29 -5.41 2.05
C TYR A 139 -2.06 -3.91 1.85
N LEU A 140 -0.81 -3.47 1.94
CA LEU A 140 -0.40 -2.10 1.63
C LEU A 140 0.68 -2.14 0.55
N LYS A 141 0.37 -1.60 -0.64
CA LYS A 141 1.40 -1.15 -1.59
C LYS A 141 1.88 0.23 -1.12
N TYR A 142 3.18 0.40 -0.93
CA TYR A 142 3.76 1.62 -0.40
C TYR A 142 4.84 2.16 -1.33
N ASP A 143 4.48 3.18 -2.10
CA ASP A 143 5.26 3.77 -3.20
C ASP A 143 6.31 4.78 -2.72
N TRP A 144 7.02 5.38 -3.68
CA TRP A 144 8.25 6.14 -3.44
C TRP A 144 8.33 7.50 -4.16
N CYS A 145 7.21 8.08 -4.59
CA CYS A 145 7.18 9.41 -5.22
C CYS A 145 7.24 10.56 -4.18
N ASN A 146 7.79 11.72 -4.55
CA ASN A 146 7.85 12.92 -3.67
C ASN A 146 8.57 12.64 -2.32
N THR A 147 9.66 11.89 -2.39
CA THR A 147 10.44 11.37 -1.25
C THR A 147 11.72 12.17 -0.98
N GLU A 148 11.76 13.46 -1.33
CA GLU A 148 12.96 14.27 -1.22
C GLU A 148 13.57 14.22 0.19
N ALA A 149 14.87 13.96 0.25
CA ALA A 149 15.67 13.82 1.46
C ALA A 149 15.30 12.61 2.38
N LEU A 150 14.44 11.69 1.93
CA LEU A 150 14.21 10.43 2.63
C LEU A 150 15.25 9.38 2.25
N LYS A 151 15.46 8.42 3.15
CA LYS A 151 16.18 7.16 2.89
C LYS A 151 15.18 6.02 2.89
N ALA A 152 15.18 5.18 1.85
CA ALA A 152 14.21 4.09 1.68
C ALA A 152 14.11 3.20 2.91
N GLU A 153 15.21 2.59 3.33
CA GLU A 153 15.21 1.67 4.48
C GLU A 153 14.57 2.32 5.73
N GLY A 154 14.89 3.58 6.01
CA GLY A 154 14.34 4.31 7.15
C GLY A 154 12.84 4.55 7.03
N ALA A 155 12.36 5.02 5.87
CA ALA A 155 10.95 5.28 5.63
C ALA A 155 10.10 3.99 5.65
N TYR A 156 10.59 2.92 5.04
CA TYR A 156 9.91 1.63 5.06
C TYR A 156 9.90 0.98 6.46
N LYS A 157 10.96 1.17 7.26
CA LYS A 157 10.95 0.81 8.68
C LYS A 157 9.90 1.59 9.47
N THR A 158 9.72 2.88 9.19
CA THR A 158 8.70 3.71 9.85
C THR A 158 7.29 3.19 9.59
N ILE A 159 6.89 2.96 8.33
CA ILE A 159 5.56 2.41 8.04
C ILE A 159 5.40 0.98 8.60
N THR A 160 6.47 0.19 8.65
CA THR A 160 6.44 -1.15 9.28
C THR A 160 6.12 -1.03 10.77
N ALA A 161 6.80 -0.15 11.49
CA ALA A 161 6.52 0.10 12.90
C ALA A 161 5.10 0.65 13.13
N ALA A 162 4.62 1.50 12.23
CA ALA A 162 3.25 2.01 12.26
C ALA A 162 2.21 0.90 12.09
N LEU A 163 2.39 0.01 11.12
CA LEU A 163 1.53 -1.17 10.92
C LEU A 163 1.57 -2.11 12.13
N ARG A 164 2.76 -2.35 12.69
CA ARG A 164 2.92 -3.14 13.93
C ARG A 164 2.17 -2.52 15.10
N LYS A 165 2.20 -1.19 15.24
CA LYS A 165 1.48 -0.46 16.28
C LYS A 165 -0.04 -0.47 16.07
N ALA A 166 -0.50 -0.41 14.83
CA ALA A 166 -1.92 -0.49 14.49
C ALA A 166 -2.53 -1.88 14.80
N GLY A 167 -1.71 -2.93 14.87
CA GLY A 167 -2.05 -4.22 15.45
C GLY A 167 -2.80 -5.18 14.51
N ARG A 168 -3.30 -4.72 13.37
CA ARG A 168 -3.82 -5.59 12.30
C ARG A 168 -2.66 -6.11 11.44
N PRO A 169 -2.50 -7.43 11.23
CA PRO A 169 -1.52 -7.96 10.29
C PRO A 169 -1.80 -7.51 8.85
N VAL A 170 -0.84 -6.85 8.23
CA VAL A 170 -0.90 -6.33 6.86
C VAL A 170 0.33 -6.79 6.08
N VAL A 171 0.12 -7.25 4.84
CA VAL A 171 1.22 -7.50 3.89
C VAL A 171 1.76 -6.16 3.42
N LEU A 172 3.05 -5.88 3.64
CA LEU A 172 3.72 -4.69 3.14
C LEU A 172 4.47 -5.00 1.85
N SER A 173 4.06 -4.31 0.78
CA SER A 173 4.68 -4.36 -0.54
C SER A 173 5.47 -3.08 -0.79
N ILE A 174 6.79 -3.19 -0.74
CA ILE A 174 7.75 -2.11 -0.96
C ILE A 174 7.78 -1.77 -2.46
N CYS A 175 7.58 -0.49 -2.80
CA CYS A 175 7.53 -0.02 -4.17
C CYS A 175 8.47 1.18 -4.37
N GLU A 176 9.78 0.98 -4.10
CA GLU A 176 10.83 1.98 -4.41
C GLU A 176 11.65 1.64 -5.67
N TRP A 177 11.10 0.73 -6.48
CA TRP A 177 11.59 0.38 -7.82
C TRP A 177 12.97 -0.30 -7.86
N GLY A 178 13.51 -0.74 -6.72
CA GLY A 178 14.79 -1.42 -6.62
C GLY A 178 16.01 -0.48 -6.51
N ASN A 179 15.79 0.83 -6.50
CA ASN A 179 16.86 1.83 -6.61
C ASN A 179 17.74 1.89 -5.35
N ASP A 180 17.14 1.70 -4.18
CA ASP A 180 17.79 1.71 -2.87
C ASP A 180 18.14 0.29 -2.38
N LYS A 181 18.25 -0.67 -3.30
CA LYS A 181 18.68 -2.05 -3.05
C LYS A 181 17.86 -2.77 -1.97
N PRO A 182 16.53 -2.87 -2.12
CA PRO A 182 15.65 -3.50 -1.12
C PRO A 182 15.98 -4.96 -0.81
N TRP A 183 16.74 -5.66 -1.66
CA TRP A 183 17.24 -7.00 -1.35
C TRP A 183 18.24 -7.05 -0.19
N GLU A 184 18.87 -5.92 0.19
CA GLU A 184 19.82 -5.85 1.31
C GLU A 184 19.12 -5.67 2.67
N TRP A 185 17.92 -5.05 2.70
CA TRP A 185 17.25 -4.64 3.95
C TRP A 185 15.77 -5.03 4.02
N GLY A 186 15.09 -5.16 2.88
CA GLY A 186 13.65 -5.34 2.76
C GLY A 186 13.13 -6.64 3.37
N GLN A 187 13.97 -7.69 3.48
CA GLN A 187 13.56 -8.98 4.03
C GLN A 187 12.97 -8.87 5.44
N SER A 188 13.53 -8.01 6.30
CA SER A 188 13.01 -7.83 7.66
C SER A 188 11.84 -6.84 7.74
N VAL A 189 11.73 -5.95 6.75
CA VAL A 189 10.84 -4.78 6.77
C VAL A 189 9.52 -5.05 6.04
N GLY A 190 9.57 -5.66 4.86
CA GLY A 190 8.41 -5.92 4.00
C GLY A 190 8.31 -7.37 3.55
N HIS A 191 7.16 -7.73 2.99
CA HIS A 191 6.87 -9.09 2.53
C HIS A 191 7.36 -9.32 1.10
N LEU A 192 7.40 -8.27 0.30
CA LEU A 192 7.88 -8.25 -1.08
C LEU A 192 8.33 -6.84 -1.46
N TRP A 193 9.15 -6.74 -2.49
CA TRP A 193 9.62 -5.47 -3.04
C TRP A 193 9.63 -5.50 -4.57
N ARG A 194 9.28 -4.37 -5.18
CA ARG A 194 9.55 -4.10 -6.59
C ARG A 194 11.07 -4.07 -6.83
N THR A 195 11.50 -4.55 -7.99
CA THR A 195 12.91 -4.65 -8.36
C THR A 195 13.29 -3.82 -9.59
N THR A 196 12.31 -3.15 -10.20
CA THR A 196 12.46 -2.34 -11.42
C THR A 196 11.50 -1.14 -11.38
N GLY A 197 11.69 -0.21 -12.31
CA GLY A 197 10.66 0.75 -12.74
C GLY A 197 9.38 0.06 -13.24
N ASP A 198 8.35 0.84 -13.57
CA ASP A 198 7.05 0.26 -13.92
C ASP A 198 7.11 -0.54 -15.21
N ILE A 199 6.22 -1.53 -15.28
CA ILE A 199 6.04 -2.37 -16.47
C ILE A 199 5.20 -1.63 -17.50
N TYR A 200 5.46 -1.88 -18.78
CA TYR A 200 4.60 -1.47 -19.88
C TYR A 200 4.10 -2.67 -20.68
N ASN A 201 3.06 -2.49 -21.47
CA ASN A 201 2.45 -3.58 -22.25
C ASN A 201 3.10 -3.77 -23.63
N CYS A 202 4.44 -3.77 -23.71
CA CYS A 202 5.18 -4.39 -24.80
C CYS A 202 5.93 -5.64 -24.32
N PHE A 203 6.67 -6.26 -25.23
CA PHE A 203 7.59 -7.35 -24.92
C PHE A 203 9.08 -6.94 -24.94
N ASP A 204 9.43 -5.98 -25.80
CA ASP A 204 10.79 -5.42 -25.89
C ASP A 204 10.72 -3.94 -26.31
N CYS A 205 10.19 -3.10 -25.42
CA CYS A 205 10.15 -1.65 -25.65
C CYS A 205 10.49 -0.83 -24.39
N ILE A 206 10.69 0.46 -24.64
CA ILE A 206 10.80 1.49 -23.62
C ILE A 206 9.71 2.52 -23.90
N GLU A 207 8.80 2.70 -22.97
CA GLU A 207 7.89 3.85 -22.98
C GLU A 207 8.55 4.99 -22.18
N ASP A 208 8.71 6.15 -22.83
CA ASP A 208 9.28 7.34 -22.21
C ASP A 208 8.17 8.26 -21.70
N HIS A 209 8.05 8.37 -20.38
CA HIS A 209 7.06 9.23 -19.71
C HIS A 209 7.61 10.65 -19.46
N GLY A 210 8.75 11.00 -20.07
CA GLY A 210 9.43 12.28 -19.95
C GLY A 210 10.31 12.38 -18.71
N THR A 211 9.75 12.10 -17.54
CA THR A 211 10.49 12.13 -16.26
C THR A 211 11.04 10.78 -15.82
N TRP A 212 10.52 9.69 -16.39
CA TRP A 212 10.93 8.31 -16.11
C TRP A 212 10.56 7.38 -17.28
N LYS A 213 11.04 6.13 -17.25
CA LYS A 213 10.87 5.15 -18.32
C LYS A 213 10.28 3.84 -17.80
N SER A 214 9.28 3.31 -18.50
CA SER A 214 8.78 1.95 -18.27
C SER A 214 9.51 0.95 -19.16
N TRP A 215 9.62 -0.28 -18.68
CA TRP A 215 10.23 -1.38 -19.41
C TRP A 215 9.25 -2.53 -19.52
N GLY A 216 9.25 -3.21 -20.67
CA GLY A 216 8.34 -4.29 -20.99
C GLY A 216 7.94 -4.09 -22.41
#